data_AF-A0AAU8BSA7-F1
#
_entry.id   AF-A0AAU8BSA7-F1
#
_cell.length_a   1.000
_cell.length_b   1.000
_cell.length_c   1.000
_cell.angle_alpha   90.00
_cell.angle_beta   90.00
_cell.angle_gamma   90.00
#
_symmetry.space_group_name_H-M   'P 1'
#
loop_
_entity.id
_entity.type
_entity.pdbx_description
1 polymer ?
#
loop_
_entity_poly.entity_id
_entity_poly.type
_entity_poly.pdbx_seq_one_letter_code
_entity_poly.pdbx_strand_id
1 'polypeptide(L)'
;MISRKCRQFLGLLSNLSKNTAKNSFSNDHLARVSCLKESSRKTSTMPSVEDQSKTLILKYTKIVKEAFAPTKGSMKAAGYDLKSAEDIDIPARGKALVSTGIKIELPVGCYGRIAPRSGLAVKNFIDVGAGVVDEDYRGELKVVLFNHSDEDFNVKKGDRIAQLICEKIYYPELQEVEELSDTVRGEGGFGSTGTQ
;
A
#
# COMPACT_ATOMS: atom_id res chain seq x y z
N MET A 1 35.50 -13.51 28.78
CA MET A 1 36.11 -12.51 27.88
C MET A 1 35.31 -11.22 27.99
N ILE A 2 35.75 -10.29 28.85
CA ILE A 2 35.14 -8.96 29.03
C ILE A 2 36.33 -8.00 29.15
N SER A 3 36.51 -7.08 28.20
CA SER A 3 37.46 -5.99 28.33
C SER A 3 36.71 -4.67 28.35
N ARG A 4 36.84 -3.98 29.49
CA ARG A 4 36.32 -2.65 29.77
C ARG A 4 37.28 -1.59 29.23
N LYS A 5 36.69 -0.57 28.58
CA LYS A 5 37.03 0.87 28.62
C LYS A 5 38.34 1.29 29.33
N CYS A 6 39.19 2.05 28.63
CA CYS A 6 39.92 3.24 29.14
C CYS A 6 40.62 3.96 27.97
N ARG A 7 40.09 5.09 27.47
CA ARG A 7 40.64 6.45 27.70
C ARG A 7 42.16 6.52 27.85
N GLN A 8 42.85 7.05 26.84
CA GLN A 8 43.82 8.11 27.04
C GLN A 8 44.01 8.90 25.75
N PHE A 9 43.40 10.09 25.75
CA PHE A 9 43.45 11.13 24.76
C PHE A 9 44.32 12.22 25.40
N LEU A 10 45.56 12.40 24.95
CA LEU A 10 46.42 13.57 25.22
C LEU A 10 47.74 13.40 24.46
N GLY A 11 47.94 14.25 23.44
CA GLY A 11 49.11 14.17 22.55
C GLY A 11 49.28 15.40 21.66
N LEU A 12 49.48 16.54 22.30
CA LEU A 12 50.21 17.74 21.87
C LEU A 12 49.77 18.62 20.68
N LEU A 13 49.84 19.91 21.03
CA LEU A 13 49.67 21.16 20.30
C LEU A 13 50.81 21.52 19.33
N SER A 14 50.52 22.58 18.56
CA SER A 14 51.43 23.54 17.89
C SER A 14 51.64 23.30 16.39
N ASN A 15 51.64 24.28 15.49
CA ASN A 15 51.42 25.73 15.52
C ASN A 15 51.40 26.23 14.05
N LEU A 16 50.88 27.46 13.84
CA LEU A 16 51.05 28.33 12.65
C LEU A 16 50.25 27.92 11.39
N SER A 17 49.62 28.81 10.61
CA SER A 17 49.88 30.22 10.39
C SER A 17 48.64 30.97 9.91
N LYS A 18 48.66 32.26 10.23
CA LYS A 18 47.71 33.34 9.93
C LYS A 18 47.63 33.60 8.42
N ASN A 19 46.46 34.02 7.94
CA ASN A 19 46.43 35.07 6.92
C ASN A 19 45.15 35.92 6.96
N THR A 20 45.39 37.23 7.03
CA THR A 20 44.46 38.36 7.13
C THR A 20 44.73 39.32 5.98
N ALA A 21 43.71 39.78 5.28
CA ALA A 21 43.67 41.04 4.51
C ALA A 21 42.18 41.38 4.30
N LYS A 22 41.54 42.36 4.97
CA LYS A 22 41.66 43.84 4.86
C LYS A 22 41.72 44.36 3.43
N ASN A 23 40.61 44.89 2.94
CA ASN A 23 40.63 46.13 2.16
C ASN A 23 39.35 46.94 2.42
N SER A 24 39.57 48.22 2.71
CA SER A 24 38.59 49.27 3.02
C SER A 24 38.89 50.42 2.07
N PHE A 25 37.91 51.04 1.42
CA PHE A 25 37.89 52.48 1.12
C PHE A 25 36.49 52.91 0.66
N SER A 26 36.21 54.17 0.95
CA SER A 26 34.91 54.81 1.22
C SER A 26 34.40 55.73 0.09
N ASN A 27 33.08 55.91 0.08
CA ASN A 27 32.20 57.06 -0.28
C ASN A 27 32.60 58.09 -1.34
N ASP A 28 31.66 58.33 -2.27
CA ASP A 28 31.09 59.62 -2.72
C ASP A 28 30.14 59.34 -3.91
N HIS A 29 29.02 59.99 -4.19
CA HIS A 29 28.15 60.96 -3.51
C HIS A 29 26.81 60.97 -4.29
N LEU A 30 25.77 61.52 -3.66
CA LEU A 30 24.35 61.49 -4.02
C LEU A 30 23.96 61.98 -5.43
N ALA A 31 22.93 61.35 -6.02
CA ALA A 31 21.93 62.04 -6.85
C ALA A 31 20.52 61.39 -6.72
N ARG A 32 19.76 61.94 -5.75
CA ARG A 32 18.32 62.29 -5.79
C ARG A 32 17.29 61.38 -6.51
N VAL A 33 16.60 60.60 -5.68
CA VAL A 33 15.12 60.54 -5.48
C VAL A 33 14.24 61.14 -6.58
N SER A 34 13.51 60.28 -7.32
CA SER A 34 12.03 60.30 -7.40
C SER A 34 11.50 59.18 -8.31
N CYS A 35 10.84 58.17 -7.76
CA CYS A 35 9.61 57.57 -8.32
C CYS A 35 9.15 56.46 -7.36
N LEU A 36 8.27 56.81 -6.42
CA LEU A 36 7.46 55.83 -5.69
C LEU A 36 6.14 55.66 -6.44
N LYS A 37 5.63 54.41 -6.36
CA LYS A 37 4.41 53.82 -6.94
C LYS A 37 4.73 53.09 -8.25
N GLU A 38 4.50 51.79 -8.40
CA GLU A 38 3.38 51.01 -7.86
C GLU A 38 3.72 49.51 -7.73
N SER A 39 3.05 48.92 -6.74
CA SER A 39 3.06 47.53 -6.34
C SER A 39 2.63 46.58 -7.47
N SER A 40 3.42 45.56 -7.77
CA SER A 40 2.89 44.25 -8.17
C SER A 40 3.58 43.17 -7.36
N ARG A 41 2.91 42.77 -6.27
CA ARG A 41 3.14 41.48 -5.62
C ARG A 41 3.08 40.43 -6.73
N LYS A 42 4.19 39.72 -6.97
CA LYS A 42 4.13 38.42 -7.64
C LYS A 42 3.34 37.51 -6.71
N THR A 43 2.03 37.45 -6.96
CA THR A 43 1.16 36.42 -6.40
C THR A 43 1.77 35.10 -6.85
N SER A 44 2.31 34.37 -5.87
CA SER A 44 2.45 32.94 -5.96
C SER A 44 1.10 32.37 -6.38
N THR A 45 0.95 32.04 -7.65
CA THR A 45 -0.13 31.17 -8.09
C THR A 45 0.11 29.85 -7.40
N MET A 46 -0.63 29.63 -6.30
CA MET A 46 -0.84 28.29 -5.78
C MET A 46 -1.32 27.43 -6.95
N PRO A 47 -0.83 26.19 -7.10
CA PRO A 47 -1.49 25.26 -7.99
C PRO A 47 -2.97 25.24 -7.59
N SER A 48 -3.83 25.40 -8.58
CA SER A 48 -5.27 25.38 -8.43
C SER A 48 -5.67 24.16 -7.59
N VAL A 49 -6.54 24.40 -6.61
CA VAL A 49 -7.25 23.36 -5.87
C VAL A 49 -8.25 22.73 -6.84
N GLU A 50 -7.73 21.97 -7.78
CA GLU A 50 -8.44 21.08 -8.68
C GLU A 50 -7.94 19.68 -8.36
N ASP A 51 -8.02 19.26 -7.09
CA ASP A 51 -7.88 17.84 -6.79
C ASP A 51 -9.20 17.17 -7.12
N GLN A 52 -9.13 16.51 -8.26
CA GLN A 52 -10.21 15.96 -9.04
C GLN A 52 -10.94 14.91 -8.21
N SER A 53 -12.27 14.92 -8.24
CA SER A 53 -13.08 13.75 -7.86
C SER A 53 -12.85 12.62 -8.87
N LYS A 54 -11.64 12.06 -8.87
CA LYS A 54 -11.24 10.99 -9.77
C LYS A 54 -12.11 9.80 -9.44
N THR A 55 -13.03 9.47 -10.34
CA THR A 55 -13.93 8.34 -10.16
C THR A 55 -13.08 7.08 -10.06
N LEU A 56 -13.18 6.35 -8.95
CA LEU A 56 -12.47 5.09 -8.74
C LEU A 56 -13.19 3.99 -9.52
N ILE A 57 -12.66 3.67 -10.70
CA ILE A 57 -13.24 2.66 -11.60
C ILE A 57 -12.38 1.40 -11.53
N LEU A 58 -12.99 0.29 -11.08
CA LEU A 58 -12.46 -1.05 -11.27
C LEU A 58 -12.79 -1.52 -12.68
N LYS A 59 -11.79 -1.70 -13.53
CA LYS A 59 -11.97 -2.22 -14.90
C LYS A 59 -11.78 -3.73 -14.90
N TYR A 60 -12.48 -4.44 -15.77
CA TYR A 60 -12.27 -5.86 -15.99
C TYR A 60 -12.50 -6.21 -17.47
N THR A 61 -11.91 -7.33 -17.91
CA THR A 61 -12.21 -7.93 -19.21
C THR A 61 -12.30 -9.44 -19.07
N LYS A 62 -13.10 -10.08 -19.93
CA LYS A 62 -13.26 -11.53 -19.96
C LYS A 62 -12.24 -12.13 -20.94
N ILE A 63 -11.46 -13.09 -20.47
CA ILE A 63 -10.59 -13.92 -21.31
C ILE A 63 -11.42 -15.06 -21.92
N VAL A 64 -12.30 -15.65 -21.10
CA VAL A 64 -13.25 -16.68 -21.52
C VAL A 64 -14.60 -16.02 -21.77
N LYS A 65 -15.20 -16.24 -22.95
CA LYS A 65 -16.46 -15.59 -23.35
C LYS A 65 -17.60 -15.83 -22.35
N GLU A 66 -17.65 -17.03 -21.80
CA GLU A 66 -18.64 -17.49 -20.82
C GLU A 66 -18.28 -17.14 -19.36
N ALA A 67 -17.19 -16.41 -19.12
CA ALA A 67 -16.86 -15.93 -17.79
C ALA A 67 -17.91 -14.93 -17.27
N PHE A 68 -17.90 -14.69 -15.98
CA PHE A 68 -18.90 -13.86 -15.32
C PHE A 68 -18.33 -12.51 -14.93
N ALA A 69 -19.15 -11.46 -15.07
CA ALA A 69 -18.81 -10.16 -14.52
C ALA A 69 -18.82 -10.23 -12.99
N PRO A 70 -17.86 -9.60 -12.28
CA PRO A 70 -17.94 -9.44 -10.83
C PRO A 70 -19.19 -8.65 -10.44
N THR A 71 -19.87 -9.06 -9.36
CA THR A 71 -21.14 -8.46 -8.93
C THR A 71 -21.12 -8.11 -7.45
N LYS A 72 -21.79 -7.03 -7.05
CA LYS A 72 -22.01 -6.75 -5.63
C LYS A 72 -23.25 -7.47 -5.10
N GLY A 73 -23.14 -8.04 -3.89
CA GLY A 73 -24.29 -8.63 -3.19
C GLY A 73 -25.26 -7.60 -2.60
N SER A 74 -24.80 -6.37 -2.35
CA SER A 74 -25.61 -5.24 -1.89
C SER A 74 -24.95 -3.91 -2.27
N MET A 75 -25.69 -2.80 -2.19
CA MET A 75 -25.17 -1.48 -2.56
C MET A 75 -23.88 -1.10 -1.80
N LYS A 76 -23.79 -1.49 -0.52
CA LYS A 76 -22.66 -1.22 0.37
C LYS A 76 -21.77 -2.44 0.60
N ALA A 77 -21.90 -3.50 -0.21
CA ALA A 77 -21.00 -4.64 -0.13
C ALA A 77 -19.55 -4.18 -0.36
N ALA A 78 -18.66 -4.63 0.52
CA ALA A 78 -17.24 -4.32 0.48
C ALA A 78 -16.58 -4.92 -0.77
N GLY A 79 -16.92 -6.16 -1.09
CA GLY A 79 -16.35 -6.89 -2.22
C GLY A 79 -17.31 -7.11 -3.38
N TYR A 80 -16.71 -7.39 -4.55
CA TYR A 80 -17.40 -7.95 -5.71
C TYR A 80 -17.26 -9.47 -5.69
N ASP A 81 -18.39 -10.19 -5.68
CA ASP A 81 -18.41 -11.65 -5.80
C ASP A 81 -17.70 -12.08 -7.09
N LEU A 82 -16.72 -12.97 -6.95
CA LEU A 82 -16.01 -13.64 -8.04
C LEU A 82 -16.62 -15.02 -8.24
N LYS A 83 -16.81 -15.40 -9.51
CA LYS A 83 -17.39 -16.68 -9.88
C LYS A 83 -16.38 -17.59 -10.56
N SER A 84 -16.53 -18.90 -10.37
CA SER A 84 -15.74 -19.90 -11.09
C SER A 84 -16.08 -19.87 -12.59
N ALA A 85 -15.07 -19.96 -13.45
CA ALA A 85 -15.22 -20.17 -14.88
C ALA A 85 -15.25 -21.66 -15.29
N GLU A 86 -14.98 -22.56 -14.34
CA GLU A 86 -14.82 -24.00 -14.56
C GLU A 86 -15.48 -24.84 -13.46
N ASP A 87 -15.69 -26.12 -13.76
CA ASP A 87 -16.04 -27.12 -12.76
C ASP A 87 -14.73 -27.68 -12.19
N ILE A 88 -14.60 -27.71 -10.86
CA ILE A 88 -13.38 -28.19 -10.20
C ILE A 88 -13.70 -28.71 -8.80
N ASP A 89 -13.06 -29.80 -8.43
CA ASP A 89 -13.16 -30.36 -7.08
C ASP A 89 -11.97 -29.89 -6.23
N ILE A 90 -12.27 -29.53 -4.99
CA ILE A 90 -11.29 -29.15 -3.98
C ILE A 90 -11.20 -30.29 -2.98
N PRO A 91 -10.12 -31.09 -3.02
CA PRO A 91 -9.99 -32.25 -2.16
C PRO A 91 -10.14 -31.90 -0.67
N ALA A 92 -10.72 -32.79 0.11
CA ALA A 92 -10.71 -32.72 1.57
C ALA A 92 -9.29 -32.46 2.09
N ARG A 93 -9.15 -31.54 3.05
CA ARG A 93 -7.86 -31.08 3.59
C ARG A 93 -6.87 -30.59 2.51
N GLY A 94 -7.37 -30.24 1.33
CA GLY A 94 -6.59 -29.89 0.15
C GLY A 94 -6.74 -28.43 -0.27
N LYS A 95 -6.28 -28.14 -1.48
CA LYS A 95 -6.38 -26.83 -2.11
C LYS A 95 -6.55 -26.95 -3.62
N ALA A 96 -7.19 -25.95 -4.22
CA ALA A 96 -7.31 -25.81 -5.66
C ALA A 96 -7.09 -24.35 -6.09
N LEU A 97 -6.59 -24.18 -7.31
CA LEU A 97 -6.49 -22.87 -7.96
C LEU A 97 -7.61 -22.76 -8.99
N VAL A 98 -8.62 -21.97 -8.69
CA VAL A 98 -9.84 -21.87 -9.50
C VAL A 98 -9.78 -20.68 -10.44
N SER A 99 -10.00 -20.91 -11.73
CA SER A 99 -10.09 -19.87 -12.75
C SER A 99 -11.35 -19.02 -12.59
N THR A 100 -11.22 -17.69 -12.73
CA THR A 100 -12.37 -16.78 -12.87
C THR A 100 -12.64 -16.39 -14.32
N GLY A 101 -11.70 -16.67 -15.23
CA GLY A 101 -11.81 -16.32 -16.65
C GLY A 101 -11.78 -14.82 -16.95
N ILE A 102 -11.39 -13.98 -15.98
CA ILE A 102 -11.32 -12.52 -16.13
C ILE A 102 -9.92 -11.97 -15.79
N LYS A 103 -9.64 -10.78 -16.31
CA LYS A 103 -8.53 -9.91 -15.90
C LYS A 103 -9.12 -8.65 -15.28
N ILE A 104 -8.36 -7.99 -14.41
CA ILE A 104 -8.76 -6.73 -13.80
C ILE A 104 -7.69 -5.66 -13.98
N GLU A 105 -8.11 -4.42 -13.87
CA GLU A 105 -7.25 -3.26 -13.65
C GLU A 105 -7.85 -2.48 -12.48
N LEU A 106 -7.09 -2.45 -11.39
CA LEU A 106 -7.47 -1.82 -10.12
C LEU A 106 -7.33 -0.29 -10.23
N PRO A 107 -8.15 0.48 -9.48
CA PRO A 107 -7.93 1.91 -9.37
C PRO A 107 -6.63 2.20 -8.59
N VAL A 108 -5.96 3.29 -8.97
CA VAL A 108 -4.69 3.70 -8.37
C VAL A 108 -4.81 3.91 -6.86
N GLY A 109 -3.82 3.42 -6.10
CA GLY A 109 -3.74 3.55 -4.65
C GLY A 109 -4.48 2.44 -3.88
N CYS A 110 -4.76 1.32 -4.55
CA CYS A 110 -5.33 0.14 -3.89
C CYS A 110 -4.74 -1.15 -4.47
N TYR A 111 -4.80 -2.21 -3.67
CA TYR A 111 -4.62 -3.57 -4.17
C TYR A 111 -5.95 -4.32 -4.12
N GLY A 112 -6.06 -5.40 -4.89
CA GLY A 112 -7.21 -6.28 -4.88
C GLY A 112 -7.02 -7.39 -3.87
N ARG A 113 -7.74 -7.37 -2.75
CA ARG A 113 -7.78 -8.51 -1.84
C ARG A 113 -8.86 -9.49 -2.25
N ILE A 114 -8.48 -10.73 -2.56
CA ILE A 114 -9.41 -11.85 -2.69
C ILE A 114 -9.71 -12.36 -1.28
N ALA A 115 -10.95 -12.22 -0.84
CA ALA A 115 -11.40 -12.54 0.50
C ALA A 115 -12.39 -13.71 0.50
N PRO A 116 -12.44 -14.51 1.58
CA PRO A 116 -13.40 -15.60 1.71
C PRO A 116 -14.84 -15.05 1.80
N ARG A 117 -15.81 -15.88 1.36
CA ARG A 117 -17.24 -15.63 1.56
C ARG A 117 -17.67 -16.37 2.82
N SER A 118 -18.28 -15.66 3.77
CA SER A 118 -18.68 -16.22 5.07
C SER A 118 -19.55 -17.49 4.96
N GLY A 119 -20.44 -17.54 3.96
CA GLY A 119 -21.27 -18.71 3.71
C GLY A 119 -20.47 -19.98 3.39
N LEU A 120 -19.40 -19.87 2.59
CA LEU A 120 -18.54 -21.01 2.25
C LEU A 120 -17.63 -21.40 3.43
N ALA A 121 -17.12 -20.40 4.15
CA ALA A 121 -16.30 -20.62 5.35
C ALA A 121 -17.06 -21.38 6.44
N VAL A 122 -18.29 -20.97 6.75
CA VAL A 122 -19.08 -21.58 7.83
C VAL A 122 -19.68 -22.93 7.44
N LYS A 123 -20.19 -23.07 6.21
CA LYS A 123 -20.94 -24.27 5.80
C LYS A 123 -20.07 -25.38 5.22
N ASN A 124 -18.97 -25.01 4.57
CA ASN A 124 -18.14 -25.94 3.81
C ASN A 124 -16.66 -25.90 4.25
N PHE A 125 -16.34 -25.10 5.27
CA PHE A 125 -14.99 -24.96 5.81
C PHE A 125 -13.96 -24.55 4.74
N ILE A 126 -14.39 -23.67 3.82
CA ILE A 126 -13.56 -23.14 2.73
C ILE A 126 -12.96 -21.79 3.10
N ASP A 127 -11.66 -21.65 2.89
CA ASP A 127 -10.93 -20.40 3.04
C ASP A 127 -10.21 -20.00 1.74
N VAL A 128 -9.75 -18.74 1.67
CA VAL A 128 -9.03 -18.18 0.53
C VAL A 128 -7.55 -17.98 0.89
N GLY A 129 -6.67 -18.55 0.08
CA GLY A 129 -5.22 -18.37 0.18
C GLY A 129 -4.69 -17.22 -0.68
N ALA A 130 -3.45 -16.81 -0.40
CA ALA A 130 -2.72 -15.74 -1.10
C ALA A 130 -3.50 -14.41 -1.12
N GLY A 131 -4.34 -14.23 -2.13
CA GLY A 131 -5.34 -13.17 -2.17
C GLY A 131 -4.83 -11.74 -2.35
N VAL A 132 -3.54 -11.51 -2.58
CA VAL A 132 -3.00 -10.20 -2.94
C VAL A 132 -2.92 -10.10 -4.47
N VAL A 133 -3.67 -9.16 -5.04
CA VAL A 133 -3.64 -8.82 -6.46
C VAL A 133 -3.08 -7.42 -6.62
N ASP A 134 -1.89 -7.32 -7.18
CA ASP A 134 -1.18 -6.06 -7.36
C ASP A 134 -1.86 -5.15 -8.38
N GLU A 135 -1.69 -3.84 -8.22
CA GLU A 135 -2.28 -2.81 -9.08
C GLU A 135 -1.83 -2.93 -10.55
N ASP A 136 -0.61 -3.41 -10.78
CA ASP A 136 0.01 -3.60 -12.09
C ASP A 136 -0.20 -5.00 -12.69
N TYR A 137 -0.86 -5.91 -11.97
CA TYR A 137 -1.17 -7.25 -12.48
C TYR A 137 -2.17 -7.18 -13.64
N ARG A 138 -1.86 -7.84 -14.76
CA ARG A 138 -2.72 -7.97 -15.96
C ARG A 138 -2.90 -9.41 -16.43
N GLY A 139 -2.52 -10.36 -15.58
CA GLY A 139 -2.80 -11.77 -15.80
C GLY A 139 -4.25 -12.12 -15.49
N GLU A 140 -4.58 -13.39 -15.62
CA GLU A 140 -5.88 -13.90 -15.22
C GLU A 140 -6.01 -13.87 -13.69
N LEU A 141 -7.15 -13.40 -13.19
CA LEU A 141 -7.49 -13.48 -11.78
C LEU A 141 -7.87 -14.93 -11.45
N LYS A 142 -7.12 -15.57 -10.55
CA LYS A 142 -7.40 -16.92 -10.06
C LYS A 142 -7.57 -16.89 -8.55
N VAL A 143 -8.37 -17.80 -8.02
CA VAL A 143 -8.68 -17.88 -6.59
C VAL A 143 -8.05 -19.15 -6.04
N VAL A 144 -7.15 -19.00 -5.06
CA VAL A 144 -6.64 -20.14 -4.29
C VAL A 144 -7.66 -20.44 -3.20
N LEU A 145 -8.29 -21.61 -3.26
CA LEU A 145 -9.20 -22.06 -2.22
C LEU A 145 -8.56 -23.18 -1.42
N PHE A 146 -8.66 -23.08 -0.10
CA PHE A 146 -8.33 -24.13 0.84
C PHE A 146 -9.61 -24.79 1.34
N ASN A 147 -9.63 -26.11 1.34
CA ASN A 147 -10.69 -26.89 1.96
C ASN A 147 -10.17 -27.45 3.27
N HIS A 148 -10.65 -26.90 4.38
CA HIS A 148 -10.27 -27.38 5.69
C HIS A 148 -11.15 -28.53 6.18
N SER A 149 -12.20 -28.93 5.46
CA SER A 149 -13.09 -30.02 5.87
C SER A 149 -12.53 -31.40 5.53
N ASP A 150 -13.20 -32.44 6.00
CA ASP A 150 -12.92 -33.85 5.69
C ASP A 150 -13.72 -34.37 4.47
N GLU A 151 -14.45 -33.50 3.78
CA GLU A 151 -15.24 -33.83 2.60
C GLU A 151 -14.75 -33.02 1.38
N ASP A 152 -14.78 -33.61 0.19
CA ASP A 152 -14.44 -32.89 -1.04
C ASP A 152 -15.48 -31.80 -1.31
N PHE A 153 -15.02 -30.62 -1.72
CA PHE A 153 -15.90 -29.51 -2.08
C PHE A 153 -15.96 -29.34 -3.60
N ASN A 154 -17.15 -29.50 -4.17
CA ASN A 154 -17.35 -29.42 -5.60
C ASN A 154 -17.74 -27.99 -5.99
N VAL A 155 -16.87 -27.30 -6.73
CA VAL A 155 -17.17 -26.00 -7.34
C VAL A 155 -17.75 -26.23 -8.72
N LYS A 156 -18.91 -25.64 -9.02
CA LYS A 156 -19.45 -25.60 -10.37
C LYS A 156 -19.20 -24.25 -11.02
N LYS A 157 -19.10 -24.25 -12.34
CA LYS A 157 -19.01 -23.03 -13.15
C LYS A 157 -20.18 -22.10 -12.81
N GLY A 158 -19.86 -20.86 -12.50
CA GLY A 158 -20.82 -19.84 -12.09
C GLY A 158 -21.05 -19.72 -10.58
N ASP A 159 -20.54 -20.66 -9.78
CA ASP A 159 -20.58 -20.55 -8.32
C ASP A 159 -19.73 -19.37 -7.85
N ARG A 160 -20.26 -18.65 -6.87
CA ARG A 160 -19.56 -17.53 -6.24
C ARG A 160 -18.59 -18.08 -5.20
N ILE A 161 -17.30 -18.04 -5.51
CA ILE A 161 -16.25 -18.72 -4.74
C ILE A 161 -15.48 -17.81 -3.79
N ALA A 162 -15.38 -16.53 -4.11
CA ALA A 162 -14.66 -15.53 -3.31
C ALA A 162 -15.23 -14.14 -3.57
N GLN A 163 -14.68 -13.12 -2.93
CA GLN A 163 -15.00 -11.72 -3.23
C GLN A 163 -13.73 -10.88 -3.36
N LEU A 164 -13.70 -9.96 -4.32
CA LEU A 164 -12.61 -9.01 -4.53
C LEU A 164 -12.91 -7.70 -3.82
N ILE A 165 -12.03 -7.27 -2.92
CA ILE A 165 -12.11 -6.01 -2.18
C ILE A 165 -10.97 -5.11 -2.65
N CYS A 166 -11.28 -3.88 -3.06
CA CYS A 166 -10.27 -2.87 -3.35
C CYS A 166 -9.81 -2.21 -2.05
N GLU A 167 -8.68 -2.64 -1.51
CA GLU A 167 -8.14 -2.15 -0.25
C GLU A 167 -7.14 -1.03 -0.48
N LYS A 168 -7.45 0.15 0.08
CA LYS A 168 -6.60 1.32 -0.04
C LYS A 168 -5.27 1.09 0.66
N ILE A 169 -4.17 1.41 -0.03
CA ILE A 169 -2.80 1.30 0.50
C ILE A 169 -2.02 2.58 0.21
N TYR A 170 -0.86 2.69 0.86
CA TYR A 170 0.17 3.64 0.53
C TYR A 170 1.36 2.90 -0.11
N TYR A 171 2.11 3.61 -0.96
CA TYR A 171 3.39 3.14 -1.51
C TYR A 171 4.54 3.96 -0.87
N PRO A 172 4.88 3.73 0.41
CA PRO A 172 5.94 4.50 1.07
C PRO A 172 7.32 4.10 0.57
N GLU A 173 8.26 5.06 0.57
CA GLU A 173 9.69 4.76 0.46
C GLU A 173 10.19 4.20 1.80
N LEU A 174 11.14 3.25 1.75
CA LEU A 174 11.72 2.66 2.93
C LEU A 174 12.92 3.49 3.40
N GLN A 175 12.98 3.78 4.70
CA GLN A 175 14.11 4.46 5.36
C GLN A 175 14.57 3.63 6.56
N GLU A 176 15.82 3.19 6.53
CA GLU A 176 16.47 2.51 7.66
C GLU A 176 16.92 3.54 8.71
N VAL A 177 16.72 3.23 10.01
CA VAL A 177 17.05 4.08 11.16
C VAL A 177 17.67 3.25 12.28
N GLU A 178 18.45 3.86 13.16
CA GLU A 178 19.10 3.18 14.29
C GLU A 178 18.09 2.74 15.36
N GLU A 179 17.09 3.58 15.67
CA GLU A 179 16.08 3.33 16.70
C GLU A 179 14.71 3.88 16.28
N LEU A 180 13.64 3.22 16.71
CA LEU A 180 12.26 3.68 16.57
C LEU A 180 11.81 4.46 17.81
N SER A 181 10.82 5.35 17.66
CA SER A 181 10.23 6.06 18.79
C SER A 181 9.39 5.15 19.69
N ASP A 182 9.43 5.39 21.00
CA ASP A 182 8.58 4.70 21.97
C ASP A 182 7.08 4.93 21.73
N THR A 183 6.27 3.93 22.04
CA THR A 183 4.80 4.03 22.05
C THR A 183 4.23 3.40 23.30
N VAL A 184 2.98 3.74 23.65
CA VAL A 184 2.26 3.12 24.78
C VAL A 184 2.16 1.60 24.64
N ARG A 185 2.10 1.07 23.41
CA ARG A 185 2.04 -0.37 23.16
C ARG A 185 3.40 -1.06 23.29
N GLY A 186 4.50 -0.36 22.98
CA GLY A 186 5.86 -0.91 23.01
C GLY A 186 5.97 -2.24 22.26
N GLU A 187 6.60 -3.23 22.91
CA GLU A 187 6.80 -4.59 22.38
C GLU A 187 5.59 -5.54 22.56
N GLY A 188 4.44 -5.05 23.06
CA GLY A 188 3.26 -5.86 23.33
C GLY A 188 2.56 -6.39 22.06
N GLY A 189 2.47 -7.72 21.91
CA GLY A 189 1.77 -8.42 20.82
C GLY A 189 1.20 -9.77 21.25
N PHE A 190 0.59 -10.52 20.30
CA PHE A 190 0.16 -11.92 20.50
C PHE A 190 -0.73 -12.18 21.73
N GLY A 191 -1.78 -11.37 21.92
CA GLY A 191 -2.68 -11.52 23.06
C GLY A 191 -2.23 -10.78 24.33
N SER A 192 -1.27 -9.86 24.21
CA SER A 192 -0.80 -9.01 25.32
C SER A 192 -1.88 -8.15 25.99
N THR A 193 -3.06 -8.02 25.38
CA THR A 193 -4.22 -7.29 25.94
C THR A 193 -5.24 -8.20 26.65
N GLY A 194 -4.96 -9.50 26.79
CA GLY A 194 -5.79 -10.46 27.52
C GLY A 194 -6.61 -11.41 26.64
N THR A 195 -7.20 -12.42 27.28
CA THR A 195 -7.94 -13.54 26.67
C THR A 195 -9.34 -13.73 27.27
N GLN A 196 -9.93 -12.70 27.89
CA GLN A 196 -11.26 -12.82 28.50
C GLN A 196 -12.37 -12.87 27.46
#